data_AF-A0AAU4SH73-F1
#
_entry.id   AF-A0AAU4SH73-F1
#
_cell.length_a   1.000
_cell.length_b   1.000
_cell.length_c   1.000
_cell.angle_alpha   90.00
_cell.angle_beta   90.00
_cell.angle_gamma   90.00
#
_symmetry.space_group_name_H-M   'P 1'
#
loop_
_entity.id
_entity.type
_entity.pdbx_description
1 polymer ?
#
loop_
_entity_poly.entity_id
_entity_poly.type
_entity_poly.pdbx_seq_one_letter_code
_entity_poly.pdbx_strand_id
1 'polypeptide(L)'
;MPARRAASDSAGGEYTEEDVAETCAHITELLSEYANLTRQYAPDGRWEPSSPDGATTRTEAAELLATMSRLLARTRHDLRKVDARARQRAHELEHVPLWEQ
;
A
#
# COMPACT_ATOMS: atom_id res chain seq x y z
N MET A 1 9.82 -23.81 -2.02
CA MET A 1 9.92 -22.60 -2.87
C MET A 1 9.30 -22.91 -4.23
N PRO A 2 8.03 -22.55 -4.51
CA PRO A 2 7.52 -22.63 -5.88
C PRO A 2 7.73 -21.32 -6.63
N ALA A 3 8.10 -21.50 -7.88
CA ALA A 3 8.56 -20.54 -8.87
C ALA A 3 7.64 -19.33 -9.11
N ARG A 4 8.30 -18.19 -9.30
CA ARG A 4 7.81 -16.96 -9.92
C ARG A 4 7.22 -17.31 -11.30
N ARG A 5 5.89 -17.38 -11.40
CA ARG A 5 5.20 -17.46 -12.68
C ARG A 5 4.79 -16.03 -13.04
N ALA A 6 5.41 -15.51 -14.11
CA ALA A 6 5.02 -14.28 -14.75
C ALA A 6 3.53 -14.37 -15.12
N ALA A 7 2.71 -13.64 -14.37
CA ALA A 7 1.37 -13.29 -14.79
C ALA A 7 1.50 -11.96 -15.53
N SER A 8 1.98 -12.05 -16.78
CA SER A 8 1.80 -11.01 -17.77
C SER A 8 0.33 -11.02 -18.15
N ASP A 9 -0.50 -10.26 -17.44
CA ASP A 9 -1.85 -9.94 -17.92
C ASP A 9 -1.86 -8.50 -18.42
N SER A 10 -2.06 -8.42 -19.72
CA SER A 10 -1.86 -7.31 -20.63
C SER A 10 -2.85 -6.16 -20.40
N ALA A 11 -2.38 -5.16 -19.67
CA ALA A 11 -2.67 -3.72 -19.84
C ALA A 11 -1.60 -2.86 -19.11
N GLY A 12 -0.55 -3.51 -18.60
CA GLY A 12 0.26 -3.04 -17.49
C GLY A 12 1.62 -2.59 -17.96
N GLY A 13 2.05 -1.42 -17.51
CA GLY A 13 3.39 -0.93 -17.77
C GLY A 13 4.46 -1.91 -17.30
N GLU A 14 5.66 -1.79 -17.87
CA GLU A 14 6.78 -2.65 -17.49
C GLU A 14 7.24 -2.32 -16.07
N TYR A 15 6.93 -3.24 -15.14
CA TYR A 15 7.41 -3.17 -13.77
C TYR A 15 8.85 -3.66 -13.68
N THR A 16 9.71 -2.85 -13.09
CA THR A 16 11.11 -3.17 -12.82
C THR A 16 11.25 -3.86 -11.46
N GLU A 17 12.44 -4.42 -11.17
CA GLU A 17 12.74 -4.93 -9.83
C GLU A 17 12.66 -3.84 -8.75
N GLU A 18 12.97 -2.60 -9.11
CA GLU A 18 12.83 -1.43 -8.24
C GLU A 18 11.36 -1.16 -7.90
N ASP A 19 10.45 -1.21 -8.87
CA ASP A 19 9.01 -1.02 -8.62
C ASP A 19 8.44 -2.08 -7.68
N VAL A 20 8.89 -3.34 -7.85
CA VAL A 20 8.50 -4.45 -6.98
C VAL A 20 9.04 -4.22 -5.57
N ALA A 21 10.30 -3.83 -5.44
CA ALA A 21 10.91 -3.54 -4.14
C ALA A 21 10.19 -2.38 -3.43
N GLU A 22 9.87 -1.31 -4.16
CA GLU A 22 9.14 -0.16 -3.63
C GLU A 22 7.70 -0.54 -3.21
N THR A 23 7.01 -1.34 -4.01
CA THR A 23 5.70 -1.91 -3.64
C THR A 23 5.78 -2.72 -2.35
N CYS A 24 6.76 -3.62 -2.25
CA CYS A 24 7.00 -4.39 -1.03
C CYS A 24 7.30 -3.49 0.17
N ALA A 25 8.07 -2.41 0.00
CA ALA A 25 8.36 -1.44 1.05
C ALA A 25 7.08 -0.74 1.54
N HIS A 26 6.24 -0.23 0.64
CA HIS A 26 4.97 0.44 0.98
C HIS A 26 4.00 -0.48 1.73
N ILE A 27 3.91 -1.75 1.32
CA ILE A 27 3.09 -2.75 2.03
C ILE A 27 3.69 -3.07 3.41
N THR A 28 5.01 -3.18 3.51
CA THR A 28 5.69 -3.44 4.79
C THR A 28 5.50 -2.28 5.78
N GLU A 29 5.57 -1.03 5.32
CA GLU A 29 5.27 0.16 6.13
C GLU A 29 3.84 0.09 6.65
N LEU A 30 2.85 -0.17 5.77
CA LEU A 30 1.45 -0.29 6.16
C LEU A 30 1.23 -1.36 7.24
N LEU A 31 1.80 -2.56 7.06
CA LEU A 31 1.69 -3.65 8.03
C LEU A 31 2.33 -3.29 9.37
N SER A 32 3.45 -2.58 9.34
CA SER A 32 4.14 -2.13 10.55
C SER A 32 3.31 -1.12 11.34
N GLU A 33 2.65 -0.17 10.64
CA GLU A 33 1.75 0.79 11.27
C GLU A 33 0.51 0.10 11.88
N TYR A 34 -0.08 -0.87 11.19
CA TYR A 34 -1.18 -1.68 11.76
C TYR A 34 -0.75 -2.49 12.97
N ALA A 35 0.47 -3.05 12.96
CA ALA A 35 1.02 -3.74 14.12
C ALA A 35 1.22 -2.78 15.30
N ASN A 36 1.66 -1.55 15.06
CA ASN A 36 1.75 -0.51 16.09
C ASN A 36 0.38 -0.17 16.69
N LEU A 37 -0.62 0.08 15.84
CA LEU A 37 -1.98 0.35 16.29
C LEU A 37 -2.54 -0.82 17.11
N THR A 38 -2.30 -2.05 16.67
CA THR A 38 -2.75 -3.24 17.40
C THR A 38 -2.06 -3.33 18.77
N ARG A 39 -0.74 -3.11 18.85
CA ARG A 39 -0.03 -3.10 20.15
C ARG A 39 -0.53 -2.00 21.09
N GLN A 40 -0.97 -0.87 20.55
CA GLN A 40 -1.44 0.27 21.34
C GLN A 40 -2.86 0.06 21.86
N TYR A 41 -3.77 -0.40 21.00
CA TYR A 41 -5.21 -0.44 21.30
C TYR A 41 -5.74 -1.83 21.64
N ALA A 42 -5.01 -2.88 21.27
CA ALA A 42 -5.40 -4.27 21.47
C ALA A 42 -4.20 -5.17 21.80
N PRO A 43 -3.44 -4.88 22.87
CA PRO A 43 -2.21 -5.61 23.21
C PRO A 43 -2.44 -7.11 23.42
N ASP A 44 -3.60 -7.49 23.97
CA ASP A 44 -3.99 -8.88 24.19
C ASP A 44 -4.89 -9.44 23.07
N GLY A 45 -4.91 -8.79 21.91
CA GLY A 45 -5.74 -9.16 20.76
C GLY A 45 -7.20 -8.74 20.87
N ARG A 46 -7.56 -7.99 21.93
CA ARG A 46 -8.89 -7.39 22.11
C ARG A 46 -8.77 -5.89 22.26
N TRP A 47 -9.59 -5.13 21.54
CA TRP A 47 -9.66 -3.69 21.71
C TRP A 47 -10.17 -3.31 23.10
N GLU A 48 -9.40 -2.47 23.79
CA GLU A 48 -9.74 -1.93 25.10
C GLU A 48 -9.81 -0.40 25.01
N PRO A 49 -11.02 0.20 25.03
CA PRO A 49 -11.16 1.65 25.02
C PRO A 49 -10.64 2.25 26.32
N SER A 50 -10.17 3.51 26.27
CA SER A 50 -9.57 4.17 27.43
C SER A 50 -10.59 4.50 28.53
N SER A 51 -11.88 4.52 28.19
CA SER A 51 -13.00 4.80 29.08
C SER A 51 -14.16 3.83 28.82
N PRO A 52 -14.88 3.38 29.87
CA PRO A 52 -16.12 2.61 29.71
C PRO A 52 -17.31 3.48 29.27
N ASP A 53 -17.15 4.80 29.17
CA ASP A 53 -18.20 5.69 28.66
C ASP A 53 -18.46 5.44 27.17
N GLY A 54 -19.75 5.30 26.82
CA GLY A 54 -20.16 4.96 25.46
C GLY A 54 -19.92 6.07 24.43
N ALA A 55 -19.94 7.35 24.85
CA ALA A 55 -19.64 8.45 23.95
C ALA A 55 -18.13 8.54 23.68
N THR A 56 -17.30 8.44 24.73
CA THR A 56 -15.84 8.37 24.59
C THR A 56 -15.41 7.17 23.73
N THR A 57 -15.96 5.98 24.00
CA THR A 57 -15.68 4.75 23.23
C THR A 57 -15.99 4.92 21.75
N ARG A 58 -17.11 5.58 21.39
CA ARG A 58 -17.46 5.84 19.98
C ARG A 58 -16.49 6.82 19.32
N THR A 59 -16.08 7.86 20.03
CA THR A 59 -15.10 8.84 19.51
C THR A 59 -13.76 8.17 19.25
N GLU A 60 -13.25 7.38 20.20
CA GLU A 60 -12.00 6.61 20.02
C GLU A 60 -12.08 5.65 18.84
N ALA A 61 -13.20 4.93 18.70
CA ALA A 61 -13.40 4.04 17.54
C ALA A 61 -13.39 4.81 16.21
N ALA A 62 -14.04 5.97 16.16
CA ALA A 62 -14.07 6.81 14.97
C ALA A 62 -12.68 7.34 14.60
N GLU A 63 -11.90 7.77 15.59
CA GLU A 63 -10.52 8.23 15.40
C GLU A 63 -9.58 7.11 14.93
N LEU A 64 -9.71 5.92 15.51
CA LEU A 64 -8.95 4.74 15.08
C LEU A 64 -9.28 4.37 13.63
N LEU A 65 -10.56 4.29 13.28
CA LEU A 65 -11.00 4.02 11.91
C LEU A 65 -10.52 5.09 10.92
N ALA A 66 -10.58 6.36 11.30
CA ALA A 66 -10.07 7.47 10.48
C ALA A 66 -8.56 7.36 10.27
N THR A 67 -7.82 6.92 11.28
CA THR A 67 -6.37 6.71 11.19
C THR A 67 -6.04 5.54 10.27
N MET A 68 -6.68 4.39 10.44
CA MET A 68 -6.55 3.23 9.54
C MET A 68 -6.88 3.59 8.08
N SER A 69 -7.95 4.37 7.88
CA SER A 69 -8.37 4.83 6.54
C SER A 69 -7.34 5.75 5.89
N ARG A 70 -6.74 6.67 6.66
CA ARG A 70 -5.68 7.57 6.17
C ARG A 70 -4.43 6.80 5.77
N LEU A 71 -4.02 5.81 6.57
CA LEU A 71 -2.89 4.93 6.25
C LEU A 71 -3.14 4.17 4.94
N LEU A 72 -4.31 3.53 4.80
CA LEU A 72 -4.69 2.83 3.56
C LEU A 72 -4.74 3.77 2.36
N ALA A 73 -5.28 4.98 2.52
CA ALA A 73 -5.36 5.96 1.45
C ALA A 73 -3.96 6.40 0.99
N ARG A 74 -3.03 6.63 1.92
CA ARG A 74 -1.63 6.96 1.64
C ARG A 74 -0.95 5.82 0.88
N THR A 75 -1.02 4.59 1.39
CA THR A 75 -0.41 3.44 0.69
C THR A 75 -0.98 3.25 -0.71
N ARG A 76 -2.31 3.36 -0.89
CA ARG A 76 -2.93 3.28 -2.23
C ARG A 76 -2.45 4.39 -3.16
N HIS A 77 -2.28 5.60 -2.64
CA HIS A 77 -1.74 6.73 -3.41
C HIS A 77 -0.32 6.46 -3.87
N ASP A 78 0.54 5.95 -2.99
CA ASP A 78 1.93 5.67 -3.32
C ASP A 78 2.06 4.49 -4.30
N LEU A 79 1.26 3.44 -4.15
CA LEU A 79 1.18 2.36 -5.15
C LEU A 79 0.73 2.85 -6.54
N ARG A 80 -0.24 3.78 -6.60
CA ARG A 80 -0.65 4.38 -7.88
C ARG A 80 0.48 5.16 -8.55
N LYS A 81 1.42 5.74 -7.79
CA LYS A 81 2.59 6.40 -8.38
C LYS A 81 3.55 5.39 -8.99
N VAL A 82 3.74 4.23 -8.35
CA VAL A 82 4.52 3.12 -8.92
C VAL A 82 3.89 2.69 -10.25
N ASP A 83 2.58 2.43 -10.25
CA ASP A 83 1.83 2.04 -11.46
C ASP A 83 1.94 3.10 -12.57
N ALA A 84 1.81 4.39 -12.22
CA ALA A 84 1.91 5.48 -13.18
C ALA A 84 3.30 5.55 -13.82
N ARG A 85 4.37 5.36 -13.03
CA ARG A 85 5.75 5.31 -13.55
C ARG A 85 5.97 4.11 -14.46
N ALA A 86 5.47 2.93 -14.09
CA ALA A 86 5.57 1.74 -14.94
C ALA A 86 4.87 1.96 -16.29
N ARG A 87 3.68 2.57 -16.29
CA ARG A 87 2.95 2.90 -17.53
C ARG A 87 3.68 3.93 -18.39
N GLN A 88 4.27 4.95 -17.76
CA GLN A 88 5.04 5.97 -18.46
C GLN A 88 6.23 5.36 -19.21
N ARG A 89 6.99 4.46 -18.55
CA ARG A 89 8.11 3.75 -19.18
C ARG A 89 7.67 2.92 -20.38
N ALA A 90 6.56 2.18 -20.25
CA ALA A 90 6.05 1.38 -21.35
C ALA A 90 5.68 2.25 -22.57
N HIS A 91 5.04 3.41 -22.34
CA HIS A 91 4.72 4.36 -23.40
C HIS A 91 5.98 4.93 -24.07
N GLU A 92 7.04 5.23 -23.30
CA GLU A 92 8.30 5.74 -23.85
C GLU A 92 9.01 4.69 -24.75
N LEU A 93 8.94 3.41 -24.39
CA LEU A 93 9.51 2.32 -25.19
C LEU A 93 8.73 2.06 -26.49
N GLU A 94 7.41 2.26 -26.48
CA GLU A 94 6.57 2.14 -27.69
C GLU A 94 6.84 3.25 -28.72
N HIS A 95 7.40 4.38 -28.32
CA HIS A 95 7.59 5.57 -29.15
C HIS A 95 9.05 5.88 -29.53
N VAL A 96 9.97 4.90 -29.44
CA VAL A 96 11.37 5.06 -29.91
C VAL A 96 11.38 5.29 -31.44
N PRO A 97 11.89 6.42 -31.95
CA PRO A 97 11.82 6.76 -33.37
C PRO A 97 12.72 5.85 -34.22
N LEU A 98 12.19 5.36 -35.35
CA LEU A 98 12.86 4.47 -36.31
C LEU A 98 14.11 5.05 -37.02
N TRP A 99 14.59 6.23 -36.66
CA TRP A 99 15.77 6.85 -37.30
C TRP A 99 17.08 6.69 -36.50
N GLU A 100 17.05 5.99 -35.36
CA GLU A 100 18.25 5.60 -34.59
C GLU A 100 18.63 4.11 -34.72
N GLN A 101 18.08 3.38 -35.70
CA GLN A 101 18.48 1.99 -36.00
C GLN A 101 19.43 1.87 -37.19
#